data_AF-A0A2V9IPR5-F1
#
_entry.id   AF-A0A2V9IPR5-F1
#
_cell.length_a   1.000
_cell.length_b   1.000
_cell.length_c   1.000
_cell.angle_alpha   90.00
_cell.angle_beta   90.00
_cell.angle_gamma   90.00
#
_symmetry.space_group_name_H-M   'P 1'
#
loop_
_entity.id
_entity.type
_entity.pdbx_description
1 polymer ?
#
loop_
_entity_poly.entity_id
_entity_poly.type
_entity_poly.pdbx_seq_one_letter_code
_entity_poly.pdbx_strand_id
1 'polypeptide(L)'
;MPLYVRAGAVLPMGPIKQAATRQSDEPFTMTVYPGADGEFAFYEDDGLSFNYRRGEFMRIRALWSDRERELSLDLVKGSKMLDPRLRKIDVRLAPGKSARRVIFGGTTEVLRF
;
A
#
# COMPACT_ATOMS: atom_id res chain seq x y z
N MET A 1 21.32 7.69 14.46
CA MET A 1 20.05 7.35 15.15
C MET A 1 19.69 5.91 14.84
N PRO A 2 19.51 5.03 15.84
CA PRO A 2 18.95 3.69 15.64
C PRO A 2 17.44 3.75 15.30
N LEU A 3 16.99 2.88 14.39
CA LEU A 3 15.58 2.73 14.00
C LEU A 3 15.26 1.24 13.86
N TYR A 4 14.11 0.84 14.39
CA TYR A 4 13.64 -0.55 14.39
C TYR A 4 12.25 -0.63 13.79
N VAL A 5 11.93 -1.75 13.13
CA VAL A 5 10.60 -2.02 12.54
C VAL A 5 9.97 -3.19 13.28
N ARG A 6 8.69 -3.07 13.63
CA ARG A 6 7.92 -4.12 14.30
C ARG A 6 7.64 -5.27 13.32
N ALA A 7 7.73 -6.51 13.80
CA ALA A 7 7.19 -7.67 13.07
C ALA A 7 5.69 -7.49 12.78
N GLY A 8 5.25 -7.91 11.59
CA GLY A 8 3.91 -7.68 11.04
C GLY A 8 3.72 -6.31 10.36
N ALA A 9 4.69 -5.39 10.43
CA ALA A 9 4.53 -4.10 9.76
C ALA A 9 4.42 -4.24 8.24
N VAL A 10 3.43 -3.58 7.65
CA VAL A 10 3.33 -3.37 6.20
C VAL A 10 3.63 -1.91 5.92
N LEU A 11 4.76 -1.64 5.27
CA LEU A 11 5.29 -0.29 5.06
C LEU A 11 5.20 0.10 3.58
N PRO A 12 4.35 1.08 3.21
CA PRO A 12 4.36 1.65 1.87
C PRO A 12 5.50 2.67 1.71
N MET A 13 6.18 2.63 0.57
CA MET A 13 7.21 3.59 0.19
C MET A 13 7.00 4.01 -1.26
N GLY A 14 6.74 5.30 -1.47
CA GLY A 14 6.66 5.88 -2.82
C GLY A 14 8.03 6.03 -3.48
N PRO A 15 8.06 6.38 -4.78
CA PRO A 15 9.30 6.71 -5.47
C PRO A 15 9.91 8.00 -4.90
N ILE A 16 11.19 8.23 -5.20
CA ILE A 16 11.87 9.45 -4.79
C ILE A 16 11.23 10.65 -5.49
N LYS A 17 10.81 11.65 -4.72
CA LYS A 17 10.18 12.88 -5.21
C LYS A 17 10.78 14.09 -4.51
N GLN A 18 10.81 15.21 -5.23
CA GLN A 18 11.27 16.51 -4.72
C GLN A 18 10.13 17.36 -4.13
N ALA A 19 8.88 16.99 -4.38
CA ALA A 19 7.69 17.65 -3.84
C ALA A 19 6.54 16.65 -3.67
N ALA A 20 5.70 16.84 -2.67
CA ALA A 20 4.58 15.94 -2.35
C ALA A 20 3.55 15.87 -3.50
N THR A 21 3.25 17.01 -4.13
CA THR A 21 2.28 17.13 -5.24
C THR A 21 2.82 16.66 -6.58
N ARG A 22 4.11 16.32 -6.67
CA ARG A 22 4.70 15.83 -7.92
C ARG A 22 4.19 14.43 -8.21
N GLN A 23 3.40 14.30 -9.27
CA GLN A 23 2.92 13.01 -9.74
C GLN A 23 4.08 12.16 -10.27
N SER A 24 3.94 10.84 -10.16
CA SER A 24 4.86 9.86 -10.74
C SER A 24 4.04 8.63 -11.11
N ASP A 25 4.32 8.06 -12.29
CA ASP A 25 3.72 6.83 -12.78
C ASP A 25 4.49 5.57 -12.34
N GLU A 26 5.56 5.77 -11.55
CA GLU A 26 6.33 4.71 -10.92
C GLU A 26 5.49 3.99 -9.85
N PRO A 27 5.67 2.68 -9.68
CA PRO A 27 5.03 1.94 -8.61
C PRO A 27 5.51 2.46 -7.25
N PHE A 28 4.63 2.37 -6.25
CA PHE A 28 5.08 2.38 -4.86
C PHE A 28 5.33 0.95 -4.38
N THR A 29 6.18 0.80 -3.39
CA THR A 29 6.54 -0.48 -2.81
C THR A 29 5.80 -0.71 -1.50
N MET A 30 5.15 -1.86 -1.32
CA MET A 30 4.71 -2.34 0.00
C MET A 30 5.72 -3.36 0.51
N THR A 31 6.47 -3.01 1.55
CA THR A 31 7.39 -3.93 2.23
C THR A 31 6.72 -4.49 3.47
N VAL A 32 6.51 -5.80 3.48
CA VAL A 32 6.03 -6.54 4.66
C VAL A 32 7.24 -6.98 5.47
N TYR A 33 7.19 -6.78 6.79
CA TYR A 33 8.18 -7.27 7.74
C TYR A 33 7.58 -8.47 8.49
N PRO A 34 7.90 -9.72 8.12
CA PRO A 34 7.27 -10.90 8.72
C PRO A 34 7.61 -11.10 10.20
N GLY A 35 6.97 -12.10 10.82
CA GLY A 35 7.15 -12.51 12.21
C GLY A 35 5.95 -12.25 13.12
N ALA A 36 4.88 -11.65 12.59
CA ALA A 36 3.57 -11.50 13.21
C ALA A 36 2.54 -11.09 12.15
N ASP A 37 1.26 -11.32 12.40
CA ASP A 37 0.19 -10.76 11.57
C ASP A 37 0.23 -9.23 11.63
N GLY A 38 -0.33 -8.57 10.60
CA GLY A 38 -0.39 -7.12 10.60
C GLY A 38 -1.35 -6.53 9.59
N GLU A 39 -1.59 -5.24 9.77
CA GLU A 39 -2.53 -4.47 8.98
C GLU A 39 -1.98 -3.07 8.70
N PHE A 40 -2.21 -2.58 7.48
CA PHE A 40 -1.99 -1.20 7.12
C PHE A 40 -3.11 -0.69 6.20
N ALA A 41 -3.51 0.57 6.36
CA ALA A 41 -4.47 1.22 5.47
C ALA A 41 -3.80 2.36 4.71
N PHE A 42 -3.51 2.15 3.42
CA PHE A 42 -2.92 3.15 2.54
C PHE A 42 -3.97 4.15 2.10
N TYR A 43 -3.87 5.38 2.61
CA TYR A 43 -4.79 6.48 2.33
C TYR A 43 -4.22 7.41 1.24
N GLU A 44 -5.09 7.84 0.33
CA GLU A 44 -4.77 8.85 -0.69
C GLU A 44 -5.96 9.78 -0.93
N ASP A 45 -5.71 11.07 -1.10
CA ASP A 45 -6.64 12.09 -1.58
C ASP A 45 -5.90 13.08 -2.50
N ASP A 46 -6.53 14.19 -2.89
CA ASP A 46 -5.91 15.17 -3.77
C ASP A 46 -4.80 16.02 -3.09
N GLY A 47 -4.66 15.94 -1.77
CA GLY A 47 -3.69 16.69 -0.97
C GLY A 47 -3.85 18.22 -1.00
N LEU A 48 -4.93 18.75 -1.59
CA LEU A 48 -5.10 20.18 -1.89
C LEU A 48 -6.43 20.76 -1.39
N SER A 49 -7.50 19.97 -1.43
CA SER A 49 -8.86 20.46 -1.18
C SER A 49 -9.51 19.80 0.05
N PHE A 50 -10.76 20.18 0.34
CA PHE A 50 -11.59 19.54 1.35
C PHE A 50 -12.47 18.42 0.79
N ASN A 51 -12.21 17.95 -0.43
CA ASN A 51 -13.04 16.96 -1.10
C ASN A 51 -13.07 15.62 -0.37
N TYR A 52 -12.03 15.28 0.40
CA TYR A 52 -12.02 14.11 1.28
C TYR A 52 -13.22 14.08 2.25
N ARG A 53 -13.73 15.24 2.68
CA ARG A 53 -14.91 15.36 3.55
C ARG A 53 -16.20 14.90 2.86
N ARG A 54 -16.21 14.88 1.53
CA ARG A 54 -17.32 14.39 0.69
C ARG A 54 -17.06 12.97 0.17
N GLY A 55 -16.03 12.29 0.67
CA GLY A 55 -15.69 10.92 0.27
C GLY A 55 -14.82 10.82 -0.99
N GLU A 56 -14.17 11.91 -1.43
CA GLU A 56 -13.17 11.86 -2.50
C GLU A 56 -11.81 11.47 -1.92
N PHE A 57 -11.69 10.22 -1.51
CA PHE A 57 -10.46 9.61 -1.03
C PHE A 57 -10.43 8.11 -1.38
N MET A 58 -9.23 7.53 -1.37
CA MET A 58 -8.98 6.11 -1.53
C MET A 58 -8.36 5.55 -0.25
N ARG A 59 -8.79 4.36 0.18
CA ARG A 59 -8.09 3.55 1.18
C ARG A 59 -7.92 2.13 0.67
N ILE A 60 -6.67 1.68 0.57
CA ILE A 60 -6.32 0.29 0.30
C ILE A 60 -5.93 -0.36 1.62
N ARG A 61 -6.69 -1.36 2.07
CA ARG A 61 -6.34 -2.16 3.23
C ARG A 61 -5.36 -3.24 2.80
N ALA A 62 -4.26 -3.37 3.51
CA ALA A 62 -3.28 -4.43 3.35
C ALA A 62 -3.26 -5.27 4.62
N LEU A 63 -3.65 -6.54 4.51
CA LEU A 63 -3.67 -7.49 5.63
C LEU A 63 -2.64 -8.58 5.40
N TRP A 64 -1.68 -8.66 6.32
CA TRP A 64 -0.67 -9.70 6.34
C TRP A 64 -1.05 -10.79 7.34
N SER A 65 -1.15 -12.02 6.85
CA SER A 65 -1.15 -13.22 7.68
C SER A 65 0.24 -13.85 7.64
N ASP A 66 0.90 -13.89 8.79
CA ASP A 66 2.26 -14.42 8.88
C ASP A 66 2.29 -15.93 8.77
N ARG A 67 1.30 -16.59 9.38
CA ARG A 67 1.15 -18.05 9.35
C ARG A 67 0.92 -18.56 7.94
N GLU A 68 0.02 -17.90 7.20
CA GLU A 68 -0.33 -18.30 5.83
C GLU A 68 0.62 -17.72 4.77
N ARG A 69 1.52 -16.83 5.19
CA ARG A 69 2.44 -16.09 4.30
C ARG A 69 1.68 -15.37 3.20
N GLU A 70 0.58 -14.72 3.57
CA GLU A 70 -0.37 -14.13 2.64
C GLU A 70 -0.55 -12.63 2.92
N LEU A 71 -0.44 -11.82 1.86
CA LEU A 71 -0.87 -10.43 1.87
C LEU A 71 -2.14 -10.28 1.03
N SER A 72 -3.23 -9.82 1.63
CA SER A 72 -4.43 -9.39 0.90
C SER A 72 -4.49 -7.88 0.79
N LEU A 73 -4.92 -7.39 -0.37
CA LEU A 73 -5.15 -5.98 -0.67
C LEU A 73 -6.63 -5.78 -1.02
N ASP A 74 -7.32 -4.91 -0.28
CA ASP A 74 -8.74 -4.64 -0.46
C ASP A 74 -9.02 -3.14 -0.57
N LEU A 75 -10.00 -2.76 -1.40
CA LEU A 75 -10.53 -1.41 -1.36
C LEU A 75 -11.49 -1.28 -0.18
N VAL A 76 -11.20 -0.38 0.75
CA VAL A 76 -12.05 -0.18 1.93
C VAL A 76 -13.44 0.31 1.51
N LYS A 77 -14.49 -0.24 2.13
CA LYS A 77 -15.87 0.20 1.89
C LYS A 77 -16.01 1.72 2.04
N GLY A 78 -16.60 2.36 1.03
CA GLY A 78 -16.78 3.81 0.98
C GLY A 78 -15.61 4.59 0.35
N SER A 79 -14.48 3.93 0.08
CA SER A 79 -13.43 4.48 -0.76
C SER A 79 -13.76 4.35 -2.23
N LYS A 80 -13.13 5.22 -3.03
CA LYS A 80 -13.22 5.19 -4.49
C LYS A 80 -11.82 5.10 -5.06
N MET A 81 -11.65 4.38 -6.17
CA MET A 81 -10.41 4.47 -6.94
C MET A 81 -10.29 5.88 -7.52
N LEU A 82 -9.34 6.65 -7.02
CA LEU A 82 -8.98 7.96 -7.56
C LEU A 82 -8.03 7.80 -8.75
N ASP A 83 -7.94 8.81 -9.60
CA ASP A 83 -6.97 8.79 -10.70
C ASP A 83 -5.53 8.84 -10.16
N PRO A 84 -4.61 8.02 -10.71
CA PRO A 84 -4.82 7.05 -11.79
C PRO A 84 -5.52 5.77 -11.30
N ARG A 85 -6.68 5.37 -11.84
CA ARG A 85 -7.53 4.27 -11.30
C ARG A 85 -6.87 2.90 -11.13
N LEU A 86 -5.70 2.68 -11.71
CA LEU A 86 -4.88 1.48 -11.51
C LEU A 86 -3.64 1.84 -10.71
N ARG A 87 -3.40 1.14 -9.60
CA ARG A 87 -2.20 1.31 -8.79
C ARG A 87 -1.20 0.20 -9.11
N LYS A 88 0.00 0.58 -9.56
CA LYS A 88 1.14 -0.34 -9.66
C LYS A 88 1.77 -0.45 -8.28
N ILE A 89 1.75 -1.65 -7.70
CA ILE A 89 2.25 -1.90 -6.36
C ILE A 89 3.30 -3.01 -6.45
N ASP A 90 4.53 -2.70 -6.03
CA ASP A 90 5.58 -3.70 -5.89
C ASP A 90 5.57 -4.23 -4.45
N VAL A 91 5.22 -5.49 -4.26
CA VAL A 91 5.11 -6.11 -2.93
C VAL A 91 6.31 -7.00 -2.67
N ARG A 92 6.95 -6.85 -1.49
CA ARG A 92 8.08 -7.70 -1.08
C ARG A 92 8.06 -8.00 0.42
N LEU A 93 8.74 -9.09 0.80
CA LEU A 93 9.02 -9.41 2.20
C LEU A 93 10.44 -8.99 2.57
N ALA A 94 10.60 -8.30 3.70
CA ALA A 94 11.91 -8.01 4.28
C ALA A 94 12.54 -9.27 4.91
N PRO A 95 13.88 -9.42 4.91
CA PRO A 95 14.88 -8.53 4.29
C PRO A 95 15.09 -8.77 2.78
N GLY A 96 14.26 -9.60 2.15
CA GLY A 96 14.36 -9.95 0.73
C GLY A 96 14.26 -8.74 -0.22
N LYS A 97 14.93 -8.85 -1.37
CA LYS A 97 14.92 -7.82 -2.42
C LYS A 97 13.92 -8.11 -3.54
N SER A 98 13.53 -9.36 -3.72
CA SER A 98 12.59 -9.77 -4.76
C SER A 98 11.21 -9.20 -4.47
N ALA A 99 10.64 -8.49 -5.46
CA ALA A 99 9.30 -7.96 -5.40
C ALA A 99 8.42 -8.64 -6.44
N ARG A 100 7.13 -8.80 -6.11
CA ARG A 100 6.07 -9.18 -7.05
C ARG A 100 5.23 -7.95 -7.32
N ARG A 101 5.01 -7.65 -8.59
CA ARG A 101 4.15 -6.54 -9.00
C ARG A 101 2.69 -6.97 -9.04
N VAL A 102 1.83 -6.12 -8.51
CA VAL A 102 0.37 -6.22 -8.64
C VAL A 102 -0.16 -4.92 -9.25
N ILE A 103 -1.17 -5.07 -10.11
CA ILE A 103 -1.94 -3.96 -10.67
C ILE A 103 -3.28 -3.94 -9.95
N PHE A 104 -3.37 -3.13 -8.91
CA PHE A 104 -4.57 -3.06 -8.07
C PHE A 104 -5.61 -2.12 -8.69
N GLY A 105 -6.77 -2.67 -9.03
CA GLY A 105 -7.89 -1.96 -9.65
C GLY A 105 -9.10 -1.74 -8.74
N GLY A 106 -8.98 -2.02 -7.44
CA GLY A 106 -10.08 -1.88 -6.47
C GLY A 106 -10.80 -3.19 -6.12
N THR A 107 -10.49 -4.29 -6.81
CA THR A 107 -10.89 -5.66 -6.44
C THR A 107 -9.86 -6.28 -5.51
N THR A 108 -10.30 -7.20 -4.64
CA THR A 108 -9.41 -7.92 -3.74
C THR A 108 -8.30 -8.64 -4.49
N GLU A 109 -7.05 -8.39 -4.11
CA GLU A 109 -5.88 -9.07 -4.63
C GLU A 109 -5.20 -9.84 -3.50
N VAL A 110 -4.82 -11.09 -3.74
CA VAL A 110 -4.18 -11.94 -2.73
C VAL A 110 -2.83 -12.43 -3.24
N LEU A 111 -1.77 -12.16 -2.47
CA LEU A 111 -0.41 -12.58 -2.77
C LEU A 111 0.07 -13.58 -1.72
N ARG A 112 0.51 -14.77 -2.17
CA ARG A 112 1.10 -15.81 -1.32
C ARG A 112 2.61 -15.90 -1.52
N PHE A 113 3.39 -15.97 -0.45
CA PHE A 113 4.86 -15.90 -0.49
C PHE A 113 5.55 -17.19 -0.06
#